data_AF-A0A0C2FGN0-F1
#
_entry.id   AF-A0A0C2FGN0-F1
#
_cell.length_a   1.000
_cell.length_b   1.000
_cell.length_c   1.000
_cell.angle_alpha   90.00
_cell.angle_beta   90.00
_cell.angle_gamma   90.00
#
_symmetry.space_group_name_H-M   'P 1'
#
loop_
_entity.id
_entity.type
_entity.pdbx_description
1 polymer ?
#
loop_
_entity_poly.entity_id
_entity_poly.type
_entity_poly.pdbx_seq_one_letter_code
_entity_poly.pdbx_strand_id
1 'polypeptide(L)'
;ELIKTKTTVENLVYECTETAEHVPRLITSIRESQQSKTASEKFRAQSRLIRDAHQILDPATRLVEVARTSVAHVSEPHIASNLQHTSNGLSTNLAELRTALNAAQQLNFSQQLVHSEELIRELDQELIEVQKAAQLKQLSPARGVTSQSATSHLMSSARQVGSSIAQLVSAATSQDEHHIGASAVEAAQSLRAFTSGVTEVVSTRTDVQLDSFIVSSRSVVHDSGRVFDRVREHAPPPVLADAAKQVSTSLRQVIACLPDNQAIEKAIAQIRTIGVSATVREPDVRVAASRLVDATSQLLIAVRSPNPQEA
;
A
#
# COMPACT_ATOMS: atom_id res chain seq x y z
N GLU A 1 -35.60 -22.65 -0.54
CA GLU A 1 -34.34 -21.91 -0.40
C GLU A 1 -33.23 -22.86 0.05
N LEU A 2 -32.09 -22.86 -0.66
CA LEU A 2 -30.97 -23.78 -0.42
C LEU A 2 -30.18 -23.45 0.86
N ILE A 3 -30.13 -22.18 1.24
CA ILE A 3 -29.51 -21.66 2.47
C ILE A 3 -30.58 -20.88 3.23
N LYS A 4 -30.76 -21.17 4.52
CA LYS A 4 -31.87 -20.65 5.33
C LYS A 4 -31.72 -19.20 5.78
N THR A 5 -30.50 -18.66 5.73
CA THR A 5 -30.17 -17.35 6.26
C THR A 5 -29.73 -16.43 5.12
N LYS A 6 -30.49 -15.35 4.88
CA LYS A 6 -30.19 -14.35 3.84
C LYS A 6 -28.79 -13.75 3.99
N THR A 7 -28.38 -13.42 5.22
CA THR A 7 -27.05 -12.88 5.54
C THR A 7 -25.92 -13.85 5.18
N THR A 8 -26.12 -15.15 5.35
CA THR A 8 -25.13 -16.17 4.97
C THR A 8 -24.95 -16.25 3.46
N VAL A 9 -26.05 -16.12 2.70
CA VAL A 9 -26.00 -16.05 1.23
C VAL A 9 -25.27 -14.77 0.79
N GLU A 10 -25.61 -13.62 1.37
CA GLU A 10 -24.98 -12.33 1.06
C GLU A 10 -23.47 -12.36 1.33
N ASN A 11 -23.04 -12.87 2.48
CA ASN A 11 -21.62 -13.00 2.83
C ASN A 11 -20.87 -13.96 1.89
N LEU A 12 -21.48 -15.10 1.54
CA LEU A 12 -20.86 -16.07 0.64
C LEU A 12 -20.72 -15.50 -0.78
N VAL A 13 -21.74 -14.80 -1.27
CA VAL A 13 -21.69 -14.12 -2.58
C VAL A 13 -20.66 -13.01 -2.56
N TYR A 14 -20.56 -12.24 -1.47
CA TYR A 14 -19.56 -11.19 -1.31
C TYR A 14 -18.13 -11.76 -1.42
N GLU A 15 -17.75 -12.71 -0.55
CA GLU A 15 -16.39 -13.27 -0.57
C GLU A 15 -16.07 -14.04 -1.86
N CYS A 16 -17.07 -14.68 -2.49
CA CYS A 16 -16.90 -15.27 -3.82
C CYS A 16 -16.58 -14.22 -4.89
N THR A 17 -17.28 -13.09 -4.85
CA THR A 17 -17.08 -12.00 -5.82
C THR A 17 -15.70 -11.39 -5.62
N GLU A 18 -15.35 -11.04 -4.38
CA GLU A 18 -14.03 -10.51 -4.02
C GLU A 18 -12.90 -11.45 -4.46
N THR A 19 -13.02 -12.75 -4.16
CA THR A 19 -12.01 -13.74 -4.59
C THR A 19 -11.93 -13.87 -6.11
N ALA A 20 -13.06 -13.83 -6.81
CA ALA A 20 -13.13 -13.96 -8.26
C ALA A 20 -12.46 -12.81 -9.00
N GLU A 21 -12.41 -11.59 -8.43
CA GLU A 21 -11.74 -10.44 -9.02
C GLU A 21 -10.22 -10.65 -9.20
N HIS A 22 -9.61 -11.51 -8.35
CA HIS A 22 -8.18 -11.81 -8.42
C HIS A 22 -7.81 -12.93 -9.40
N VAL A 23 -8.76 -13.80 -9.77
CA VAL A 23 -8.51 -14.99 -10.61
C VAL A 23 -7.97 -14.64 -12.01
N PRO A 24 -8.53 -13.67 -12.76
CA PRO A 24 -8.03 -13.33 -14.09
C PRO A 24 -6.57 -12.84 -14.08
N ARG A 25 -6.19 -12.07 -13.05
CA ARG A 25 -4.82 -11.57 -12.88
C ARG A 25 -3.84 -12.72 -12.65
N LEU A 26 -4.21 -13.66 -11.76
CA LEU A 26 -3.41 -14.86 -11.50
C LEU A 26 -3.22 -15.72 -12.75
N ILE A 27 -4.28 -15.94 -13.54
CA ILE A 27 -4.17 -16.68 -14.80
C ILE A 27 -3.23 -15.97 -15.79
N THR A 28 -3.31 -14.64 -15.85
CA THR A 28 -2.46 -13.83 -16.73
C THR A 28 -0.99 -13.94 -16.31
N SER A 29 -0.68 -13.80 -15.02
CA SER A 29 0.70 -13.90 -14.53
C SER A 29 1.28 -15.32 -14.64
N ILE A 30 0.46 -16.38 -14.50
CA ILE A 30 0.87 -17.76 -14.81
C ILE A 30 1.27 -17.88 -16.30
N ARG A 31 0.43 -17.37 -17.21
CA ARG A 31 0.72 -17.42 -18.65
C ARG A 31 1.97 -16.64 -19.01
N GLU A 32 2.13 -15.43 -18.48
CA GLU A 32 3.35 -14.63 -18.67
C GLU A 32 4.58 -15.36 -18.17
N SER A 33 4.51 -15.98 -16.98
CA SER A 33 5.62 -16.77 -16.43
C SER A 33 5.99 -17.97 -17.31
N GLN A 34 5.01 -18.60 -17.95
CA GLN A 34 5.24 -19.73 -18.86
C GLN A 34 5.80 -19.29 -20.23
N GLN A 35 5.40 -18.10 -20.71
CA GLN A 35 5.79 -17.58 -22.02
C GLN A 35 7.13 -16.83 -22.01
N SER A 36 7.64 -16.47 -20.83
CA SER A 36 8.89 -15.73 -20.65
C SER A 36 10.11 -16.52 -21.15
N LYS A 37 10.92 -15.89 -22.02
CA LYS A 37 12.04 -16.57 -22.70
C LYS A 37 13.40 -16.20 -22.11
N THR A 38 13.59 -14.94 -21.75
CA THR A 38 14.86 -14.47 -21.16
C THR A 38 14.88 -14.63 -19.64
N ALA A 39 16.07 -14.62 -19.04
CA ALA A 39 16.22 -14.72 -17.58
C ALA A 39 15.55 -13.53 -16.85
N SER A 40 15.71 -12.32 -17.39
CA SER A 40 15.06 -11.09 -16.91
C SER A 40 13.54 -11.17 -16.99
N GLU A 41 12.98 -11.55 -18.15
CA GLU A 41 11.53 -11.73 -18.31
C GLU A 41 10.97 -12.78 -17.33
N LYS A 42 11.68 -13.90 -17.15
CA LYS A 42 11.29 -14.96 -16.22
C LYS A 42 11.27 -14.45 -14.79
N PHE A 43 12.30 -13.74 -14.34
CA PHE A 43 12.33 -13.16 -13.01
C PHE A 43 11.16 -12.19 -12.80
N ARG A 44 10.91 -11.31 -13.77
CA ARG A 44 9.84 -10.33 -13.70
C ARG A 44 8.46 -11.00 -13.63
N ALA A 45 8.22 -11.98 -14.50
CA ALA A 45 6.96 -12.72 -14.55
C ALA A 45 6.74 -13.60 -13.31
N GLN A 46 7.80 -14.24 -12.79
CA GLN A 46 7.74 -15.00 -11.54
C GLN A 46 7.51 -14.10 -10.33
N SER A 47 8.13 -12.93 -10.28
CA SER A 47 7.90 -11.93 -9.23
C SER A 47 6.46 -11.41 -9.25
N ARG A 48 5.89 -11.16 -10.44
CA ARG A 48 4.46 -10.84 -10.58
C ARG A 48 3.57 -12.01 -10.14
N LEU A 49 3.88 -13.23 -10.56
CA LEU A 49 3.13 -14.42 -10.16
C LEU A 49 3.12 -14.60 -8.64
N ILE A 50 4.28 -14.47 -7.97
CA ILE A 50 4.38 -14.52 -6.50
C ILE A 50 3.49 -13.46 -5.86
N ARG A 51 3.52 -12.22 -6.37
CA ARG A 51 2.69 -11.12 -5.87
C ARG A 51 1.20 -11.44 -6.02
N ASP A 52 0.76 -11.79 -7.23
CA ASP A 52 -0.65 -12.00 -7.52
C ASP A 52 -1.19 -13.23 -6.77
N ALA A 53 -0.37 -14.27 -6.62
CA ALA A 53 -0.68 -15.44 -5.80
C ALA A 53 -0.71 -15.13 -4.30
N HIS A 54 0.05 -14.14 -3.82
CA HIS A 54 -0.05 -13.68 -2.43
C HIS A 54 -1.37 -12.91 -2.20
N GLN A 55 -1.79 -12.08 -3.16
CA GLN A 55 -3.01 -11.28 -3.06
C GLN A 55 -4.30 -12.11 -2.99
N ILE A 56 -4.32 -13.31 -3.58
CA ILE A 56 -5.51 -14.19 -3.53
C ILE A 56 -5.63 -14.97 -2.20
N LEU A 57 -4.56 -15.07 -1.39
CA LEU A 57 -4.55 -15.89 -0.17
C LEU A 57 -5.58 -15.42 0.85
N ASP A 58 -5.60 -14.12 1.15
CA ASP A 58 -6.49 -13.54 2.16
C ASP A 58 -7.97 -13.65 1.79
N PRO A 59 -8.43 -13.17 0.61
CA PRO A 59 -9.83 -13.33 0.20
C PRO A 59 -10.23 -14.80 0.08
N ALA A 60 -9.36 -15.68 -0.45
CA ALA A 60 -9.68 -17.11 -0.52
C ALA A 60 -9.76 -17.78 0.87
N THR A 61 -8.98 -17.31 1.85
CA THR A 61 -9.05 -17.82 3.23
C THR A 61 -10.36 -17.42 3.89
N ARG A 62 -10.77 -16.14 3.75
CA ARG A 62 -12.08 -15.69 4.23
C ARG A 62 -13.23 -16.44 3.55
N LEU A 63 -13.14 -16.67 2.24
CA LEU A 63 -14.10 -17.48 1.50
C LEU A 63 -14.21 -18.91 2.07
N VAL A 64 -13.09 -19.56 2.41
CA VAL A 64 -13.11 -20.88 3.06
C VAL A 64 -13.85 -20.82 4.40
N GLU A 65 -13.57 -19.81 5.23
CA GLU A 65 -14.22 -19.64 6.54
C GLU A 65 -15.73 -19.41 6.40
N VAL A 66 -16.14 -18.53 5.49
CA VAL A 66 -17.56 -18.25 5.20
C VAL A 66 -18.24 -19.49 4.60
N ALA A 67 -17.58 -20.23 3.72
CA ALA A 67 -18.10 -21.47 3.16
C ALA A 67 -18.33 -22.52 4.26
N ARG A 68 -17.40 -22.70 5.20
CA ARG A 68 -17.55 -23.64 6.32
C ARG A 68 -18.68 -23.27 7.27
N THR A 69 -18.80 -21.99 7.63
CA THR A 69 -19.89 -21.53 8.49
C THR A 69 -21.25 -21.62 7.78
N SER A 70 -21.27 -21.51 6.45
CA SER A 70 -22.47 -21.67 5.63
C SER A 70 -23.00 -23.11 5.61
N VAL A 71 -22.15 -24.14 5.80
CA VAL A 71 -22.55 -25.56 5.78
C VAL A 71 -23.70 -25.86 6.75
N ALA A 72 -23.67 -25.29 7.96
CA ALA A 72 -24.72 -25.48 8.97
C ALA A 72 -26.08 -24.87 8.59
N HIS A 73 -26.09 -23.96 7.61
CA HIS A 73 -27.27 -23.23 7.15
C HIS A 73 -27.86 -23.80 5.86
N VAL A 74 -27.23 -24.81 5.25
CA VAL A 74 -27.70 -25.48 4.04
C VAL A 74 -28.79 -26.48 4.37
N SER A 75 -29.91 -26.42 3.64
CA SER A 75 -31.08 -27.27 3.87
C SER A 75 -30.89 -28.71 3.39
N GLU A 76 -30.07 -28.92 2.36
CA GLU A 76 -29.85 -30.21 1.71
C GLU A 76 -28.54 -30.88 2.15
N PRO A 77 -28.57 -32.08 2.76
CA PRO A 77 -27.39 -32.75 3.30
C PRO A 77 -26.29 -33.01 2.27
N HIS A 78 -26.66 -33.38 1.03
CA HIS A 78 -25.70 -33.64 -0.05
C HIS A 78 -24.96 -32.37 -0.49
N ILE A 79 -25.67 -31.23 -0.56
CA ILE A 79 -25.07 -29.94 -0.93
C ILE A 79 -24.20 -29.41 0.21
N ALA A 80 -24.64 -29.59 1.46
CA ALA A 80 -23.85 -29.26 2.64
C ALA A 80 -22.53 -30.06 2.69
N SER A 81 -22.61 -31.36 2.42
CA SER A 81 -21.43 -32.24 2.36
C SER A 81 -20.49 -31.87 1.21
N ASN A 82 -21.02 -31.55 0.02
CA ASN A 82 -20.21 -31.10 -1.10
C ASN A 82 -19.52 -29.77 -0.80
N LEU A 83 -20.24 -28.78 -0.27
CA LEU A 83 -19.68 -27.49 0.14
C LEU A 83 -18.57 -27.67 1.18
N GLN A 84 -18.77 -28.53 2.17
CA GLN A 84 -17.77 -28.86 3.18
C GLN A 84 -16.53 -29.52 2.56
N HIS A 85 -16.71 -30.45 1.63
CA HIS A 85 -15.62 -31.15 0.95
C HIS A 85 -14.80 -30.18 0.08
N THR A 86 -15.46 -29.37 -0.76
CA THR A 86 -14.81 -28.37 -1.60
C THR A 86 -14.08 -27.32 -0.78
N SER A 87 -14.68 -26.85 0.32
CA SER A 87 -14.05 -25.89 1.23
C SER A 87 -12.79 -26.46 1.89
N ASN A 88 -12.83 -27.73 2.32
CA ASN A 88 -11.65 -28.41 2.86
C ASN A 88 -10.55 -28.56 1.81
N GLY A 89 -10.90 -28.96 0.58
CA GLY A 89 -9.95 -29.06 -0.53
C GLY A 89 -9.29 -27.71 -0.86
N LEU A 90 -10.07 -26.62 -0.89
CA LEU A 90 -9.55 -25.28 -1.08
C LEU A 90 -8.62 -24.88 0.07
N SER A 91 -8.96 -25.18 1.33
CA SER A 91 -8.09 -24.92 2.48
C SER A 91 -6.73 -25.62 2.37
N THR A 92 -6.71 -26.88 1.92
CA THR A 92 -5.46 -27.63 1.69
C THR A 92 -4.64 -26.98 0.59
N ASN A 93 -5.25 -26.65 -0.55
CA ASN A 93 -4.57 -25.98 -1.66
C ASN A 93 -3.99 -24.61 -1.24
N LEU A 94 -4.69 -23.86 -0.39
CA LEU A 94 -4.17 -22.59 0.15
C LEU A 94 -2.96 -22.79 1.08
N ALA A 95 -2.93 -23.86 1.86
CA ALA A 95 -1.77 -24.19 2.70
C ALA A 95 -0.55 -24.58 1.87
N GLU A 96 -0.75 -25.37 0.82
CA GLU A 96 0.30 -25.71 -0.15
C GLU A 96 0.79 -24.45 -0.89
N LEU A 97 -0.12 -23.58 -1.32
CA LEU A 97 0.21 -22.32 -1.97
C LEU A 97 1.03 -21.40 -1.05
N ARG A 98 0.66 -21.26 0.23
CA ARG A 98 1.45 -20.51 1.22
C ARG A 98 2.87 -21.07 1.35
N THR A 99 3.01 -22.39 1.39
CA THR A 99 4.31 -23.06 1.50
C THR A 99 5.16 -22.80 0.25
N ALA A 100 4.57 -22.95 -0.93
CA ALA A 100 5.23 -22.67 -2.20
C ALA A 100 5.64 -21.19 -2.33
N LEU A 101 4.77 -20.27 -1.90
CA LEU A 101 5.07 -18.84 -1.91
C LEU A 101 6.22 -18.48 -0.98
N ASN A 102 6.24 -19.02 0.24
CA ASN A 102 7.35 -18.80 1.17
C ASN A 102 8.67 -19.32 0.57
N ALA A 103 8.67 -20.52 -0.01
CA ALA A 103 9.86 -21.05 -0.67
C ALA A 103 10.31 -20.19 -1.86
N ALA A 104 9.36 -19.73 -2.69
CA ALA A 104 9.64 -18.88 -3.85
C ALA A 104 10.17 -17.50 -3.44
N GLN A 105 9.64 -16.91 -2.36
CA GLN A 105 10.13 -15.65 -1.80
C GLN A 105 11.57 -15.77 -1.31
N GLN A 106 11.92 -16.87 -0.65
CA GLN A 106 13.29 -17.11 -0.18
C GLN A 106 14.30 -17.23 -1.33
N LEU A 107 13.92 -17.90 -2.42
CA LEU A 107 14.76 -18.02 -3.61
C LEU A 107 14.91 -16.68 -4.36
N ASN A 108 13.95 -15.77 -4.20
CA ASN A 108 13.97 -14.44 -4.82
C ASN A 108 14.81 -13.41 -4.06
N PHE A 109 15.27 -13.68 -2.84
CA PHE A 109 16.00 -12.70 -2.02
C PHE A 109 17.26 -12.17 -2.70
N SER A 110 18.08 -13.03 -3.31
CA SER A 110 19.27 -12.59 -4.05
C SER A 110 18.92 -11.97 -5.40
N GLN A 111 17.89 -12.48 -6.08
CA GLN A 111 17.51 -12.01 -7.41
C GLN A 111 16.79 -10.65 -7.39
N GLN A 112 16.06 -10.33 -6.32
CA GLN A 112 15.35 -9.06 -6.18
C GLN A 112 16.30 -7.86 -6.15
N LEU A 113 17.46 -8.00 -5.52
CA LEU A 113 18.50 -6.95 -5.54
C LEU A 113 19.08 -6.79 -6.95
N VAL A 114 19.35 -7.91 -7.63
CA VAL A 114 19.93 -7.95 -8.98
C VAL A 114 19.01 -7.28 -10.00
N HIS A 115 17.70 -7.59 -9.95
CA HIS A 115 16.68 -7.10 -10.88
C HIS A 115 15.86 -5.93 -10.32
N SER A 116 16.40 -5.20 -9.35
CA SER A 116 15.75 -4.03 -8.77
C SER A 116 15.41 -2.95 -9.81
N GLU A 117 16.24 -2.76 -10.83
CA GLU A 117 15.97 -1.83 -11.94
C GLU A 117 14.64 -2.13 -12.66
N GLU A 118 14.32 -3.42 -12.87
CA GLU A 118 13.08 -3.82 -13.52
C GLU A 118 11.85 -3.51 -12.65
N LEU A 119 11.97 -3.69 -11.34
CA LEU A 119 10.95 -3.29 -10.38
C LEU A 119 10.71 -1.79 -10.46
N ILE A 120 11.78 -0.99 -10.37
CA ILE A 120 11.68 0.49 -10.42
C ILE A 120 11.04 0.94 -11.72
N ARG A 121 11.41 0.32 -12.85
CA ARG A 121 10.81 0.61 -14.16
C ARG A 121 9.33 0.22 -14.22
N GLU A 122 8.95 -0.92 -13.64
CA GLU A 122 7.54 -1.35 -13.55
C GLU A 122 6.71 -0.33 -12.76
N LEU A 123 7.19 0.07 -11.58
CA LEU A 123 6.49 1.03 -10.71
C LEU A 123 6.42 2.43 -11.33
N ASP A 124 7.50 2.88 -11.97
CA ASP A 124 7.52 4.17 -12.68
C ASP A 124 6.49 4.20 -13.82
N GLN A 125 6.43 3.12 -14.59
CA GLN A 125 5.45 2.96 -15.68
C GLN A 125 4.02 2.93 -15.15
N GLU A 126 3.78 2.22 -14.04
CA GLU A 126 2.47 2.19 -13.36
C GLU A 126 2.03 3.60 -12.95
N LEU A 127 2.93 4.39 -12.32
CA LEU A 127 2.63 5.77 -11.94
C LEU A 127 2.31 6.67 -13.15
N ILE A 128 3.00 6.49 -14.28
CA ILE A 128 2.72 7.22 -15.52
C ILE A 128 1.36 6.83 -16.10
N GLU A 129 1.01 5.54 -16.07
CA GLU A 129 -0.28 5.05 -16.54
C GLU A 129 -1.42 5.56 -15.68
N VAL A 130 -1.23 5.58 -14.36
CA VAL A 130 -2.16 6.18 -13.39
C VAL A 130 -2.35 7.66 -13.69
N GLN A 131 -1.28 8.42 -13.91
CA GLN A 131 -1.38 9.84 -14.27
C GLN A 131 -2.21 10.05 -15.54
N LYS A 132 -1.95 9.26 -16.59
CA LYS A 132 -2.70 9.33 -17.85
C LYS A 132 -4.18 8.99 -17.65
N ALA A 133 -4.47 7.90 -16.95
CA ALA A 133 -5.84 7.47 -16.66
C ALA A 133 -6.59 8.51 -15.81
N ALA A 134 -5.90 9.16 -14.87
CA ALA A 134 -6.44 10.25 -14.07
C ALA A 134 -6.78 11.49 -14.91
N GLN A 135 -5.87 11.91 -15.80
CA GLN A 135 -6.09 13.02 -16.73
C GLN A 135 -7.29 12.75 -17.66
N LEU A 136 -7.46 11.50 -18.09
CA LEU A 136 -8.60 11.05 -18.89
C LEU A 136 -9.89 10.82 -18.09
N LYS A 137 -9.87 11.00 -16.76
CA LYS A 137 -10.98 10.72 -15.83
C LYS A 137 -11.53 9.29 -15.94
N GLN A 138 -10.65 8.33 -16.23
CA GLN A 138 -11.00 6.92 -16.39
C GLN A 138 -10.77 6.10 -15.11
N LEU A 139 -10.17 6.71 -14.09
CA LEU A 139 -9.99 6.07 -12.79
C LEU A 139 -11.28 6.17 -11.98
N SER A 140 -11.75 5.02 -11.51
CA SER A 140 -12.80 4.94 -10.51
C SER A 140 -12.21 4.34 -9.23
N PRO A 141 -12.54 4.88 -8.05
CA PRO A 141 -12.05 4.33 -6.80
C PRO A 141 -12.56 2.90 -6.62
N ALA A 142 -11.72 2.04 -6.05
CA ALA A 142 -12.12 0.67 -5.71
C ALA A 142 -13.28 0.68 -4.71
N ARG A 143 -14.09 -0.38 -4.73
CA ARG A 143 -15.29 -0.48 -3.87
C ARG A 143 -14.90 -0.35 -2.39
N GLY A 144 -15.55 0.59 -1.69
CA GLY A 144 -15.30 0.83 -0.27
C GLY A 144 -14.06 1.68 0.06
N VAL A 145 -13.30 2.14 -0.94
CA VAL A 145 -12.15 3.03 -0.71
C VAL A 145 -12.61 4.49 -0.71
N THR A 146 -12.42 5.18 0.41
CA THR A 146 -12.70 6.61 0.58
C THR A 146 -11.44 7.45 0.43
N SER A 147 -11.58 8.76 0.25
CA SER A 147 -10.45 9.70 0.22
C SER A 147 -9.61 9.62 1.51
N GLN A 148 -10.26 9.47 2.67
CA GLN A 148 -9.60 9.34 3.96
C GLN A 148 -8.87 8.00 4.10
N SER A 149 -9.50 6.88 3.70
CA SER A 149 -8.85 5.56 3.76
C SER A 149 -7.65 5.49 2.81
N ALA A 150 -7.77 6.01 1.59
CA ALA A 150 -6.69 6.09 0.62
C ALA A 150 -5.51 6.92 1.14
N THR A 151 -5.79 8.09 1.73
CA THR A 151 -4.76 8.96 2.32
C THR A 151 -4.06 8.28 3.50
N SER A 152 -4.82 7.61 4.37
CA SER A 152 -4.27 6.83 5.48
C SER A 152 -3.41 5.66 5.01
N HIS A 153 -3.87 4.92 4.00
CA HIS A 153 -3.11 3.83 3.40
C HIS A 153 -1.80 4.33 2.78
N LEU A 154 -1.84 5.39 1.97
CA LEU A 154 -0.64 6.02 1.43
C LEU A 154 0.35 6.45 2.53
N MET A 155 -0.13 7.11 3.59
CA MET A 155 0.73 7.53 4.71
C MET A 155 1.37 6.33 5.43
N SER A 156 0.61 5.25 5.64
CA SER A 156 1.12 4.00 6.22
C SER A 156 2.20 3.39 5.33
N SER A 157 1.89 3.22 4.04
CA SER A 157 2.81 2.63 3.05
C SER A 157 4.07 3.47 2.88
N ALA A 158 3.97 4.80 2.91
CA ALA A 158 5.12 5.71 2.88
C ALA A 158 6.06 5.50 4.09
N ARG A 159 5.51 5.30 5.28
CA ARG A 159 6.32 4.97 6.48
C ARG A 159 7.00 3.61 6.34
N GLN A 160 6.27 2.61 5.81
CA GLN A 160 6.80 1.28 5.58
C GLN A 160 7.96 1.29 4.58
N VAL A 161 7.88 2.08 3.49
CA VAL A 161 9.00 2.31 2.57
C VAL A 161 10.21 2.90 3.29
N GLY A 162 10.01 3.93 4.12
CA GLY A 162 11.10 4.51 4.90
C GLY A 162 11.79 3.50 5.83
N SER A 163 11.00 2.68 6.53
CA SER A 163 11.51 1.65 7.45
C SER A 163 12.28 0.55 6.73
N SER A 164 11.68 -0.03 5.67
CA SER A 164 12.28 -1.13 4.90
C SER A 164 13.57 -0.71 4.19
N ILE A 165 13.63 0.52 3.66
CA ILE A 165 14.85 1.08 3.08
C ILE A 165 15.94 1.28 4.15
N ALA A 166 15.57 1.75 5.36
CA ALA A 166 16.52 1.87 6.46
C ALA A 166 17.07 0.50 6.90
N GLN A 167 16.21 -0.51 7.02
CA GLN A 167 16.60 -1.88 7.33
C GLN A 167 17.53 -2.45 6.25
N LEU A 168 17.24 -2.22 4.97
CA LEU A 168 18.10 -2.63 3.86
C LEU A 168 19.49 -1.98 3.96
N VAL A 169 19.57 -0.68 4.24
CA VAL A 169 20.85 0.02 4.44
C VAL A 169 21.61 -0.51 5.66
N SER A 170 20.91 -0.81 6.76
CA SER A 170 21.53 -1.42 7.94
C SER A 170 22.08 -2.82 7.62
N ALA A 171 21.31 -3.67 6.96
CA ALA A 171 21.74 -5.01 6.55
C ALA A 171 22.95 -4.95 5.61
N ALA A 172 22.95 -4.01 4.66
CA ALA A 172 24.08 -3.76 3.76
C ALA A 172 25.33 -3.32 4.51
N THR A 173 25.18 -2.45 5.52
CA THR A 173 26.29 -1.98 6.36
C THR A 173 26.87 -3.11 7.20
N SER A 174 26.04 -4.04 7.65
CA SER A 174 26.45 -5.23 8.41
C SER A 174 27.01 -6.36 7.54
N GLN A 175 27.01 -6.21 6.20
CA GLN A 175 27.43 -7.22 5.22
C GLN A 175 26.75 -8.59 5.39
N ASP A 176 25.49 -8.58 5.82
CA ASP A 176 24.70 -9.79 6.00
C ASP A 176 23.87 -10.07 4.74
N GLU A 177 24.44 -10.85 3.81
CA GLU A 177 23.84 -11.19 2.51
C GLU A 177 22.40 -11.74 2.62
N HIS A 178 22.12 -12.54 3.65
CA HIS A 178 20.78 -13.11 3.83
C HIS A 178 19.78 -12.04 4.25
N HIS A 179 20.16 -11.17 5.18
CA HIS A 179 19.31 -10.07 5.63
C HIS A 179 19.19 -8.96 4.58
N ILE A 180 20.19 -8.76 3.73
CA ILE A 180 20.15 -7.82 2.59
C ILE A 180 19.04 -8.25 1.63
N GLY A 181 19.04 -9.53 1.21
CA GLY A 181 18.04 -10.04 0.28
C GLY A 181 16.62 -10.01 0.85
N ALA A 182 16.46 -10.35 2.13
CA ALA A 182 15.16 -10.25 2.82
C ALA A 182 14.66 -8.80 2.90
N SER A 183 15.52 -7.87 3.33
CA SER A 183 15.20 -6.44 3.41
C SER A 183 14.92 -5.84 2.02
N ALA A 184 15.58 -6.33 0.97
CA ALA A 184 15.34 -5.90 -0.40
C ALA A 184 13.96 -6.31 -0.91
N VAL A 185 13.50 -7.52 -0.57
CA VAL A 185 12.13 -7.97 -0.88
C VAL A 185 11.10 -7.17 -0.09
N GLU A 186 11.34 -6.90 1.19
CA GLU A 186 10.45 -6.06 2.01
C GLU A 186 10.35 -4.64 1.46
N ALA A 187 11.47 -4.03 1.07
CA ALA A 187 11.49 -2.72 0.44
C ALA A 187 10.73 -2.72 -0.91
N ALA A 188 10.90 -3.76 -1.71
CA ALA A 188 10.16 -3.92 -2.96
C ALA A 188 8.65 -4.05 -2.76
N GLN A 189 8.21 -4.78 -1.73
CA GLN A 189 6.79 -4.91 -1.37
C GLN A 189 6.24 -3.57 -0.87
N SER A 190 7.00 -2.87 -0.02
CA SER A 190 6.63 -1.55 0.50
C SER A 190 6.44 -0.53 -0.62
N LEU A 191 7.32 -0.53 -1.64
CA LEU A 191 7.21 0.35 -2.80
C LEU A 191 5.97 0.06 -3.66
N ARG A 192 5.59 -1.22 -3.79
CA ARG A 192 4.34 -1.61 -4.47
C ARG A 192 3.11 -1.14 -3.70
N ALA A 193 3.09 -1.35 -2.38
CA ALA A 193 2.00 -0.86 -1.52
C ALA A 193 1.89 0.67 -1.57
N PHE A 194 3.03 1.37 -1.59
CA PHE A 194 3.08 2.81 -1.78
C PHE A 194 2.48 3.22 -3.14
N THR A 195 2.87 2.57 -4.23
CA THR A 195 2.35 2.84 -5.57
C THR A 195 0.84 2.59 -5.67
N SER A 196 0.34 1.51 -5.05
CA SER A 196 -1.11 1.27 -4.90
C SER A 196 -1.80 2.40 -4.16
N GLY A 197 -1.25 2.82 -3.01
CA GLY A 197 -1.78 3.95 -2.23
C GLY A 197 -1.81 5.26 -3.02
N VAL A 198 -0.81 5.50 -3.88
CA VAL A 198 -0.80 6.67 -4.79
C VAL A 198 -1.96 6.58 -5.78
N THR A 199 -2.19 5.42 -6.39
CA THR A 199 -3.33 5.17 -7.29
C THR A 199 -4.67 5.36 -6.61
N GLU A 200 -4.81 4.87 -5.37
CA GLU A 200 -6.02 5.06 -4.55
C GLU A 200 -6.28 6.54 -4.27
N VAL A 201 -5.25 7.31 -3.90
CA VAL A 201 -5.40 8.76 -3.68
C VAL A 201 -5.79 9.47 -4.98
N VAL A 202 -5.15 9.15 -6.12
CA VAL A 202 -5.45 9.78 -7.40
C VAL A 202 -6.85 9.42 -7.92
N SER A 203 -7.36 8.22 -7.61
CA SER A 203 -8.70 7.79 -8.01
C SER A 203 -9.83 8.31 -7.10
N THR A 204 -9.52 8.64 -5.84
CA THR A 204 -10.51 9.13 -4.86
C THR A 204 -10.51 10.65 -4.70
N ARG A 205 -9.38 11.33 -4.90
CA ARG A 205 -9.19 12.76 -4.61
C ARG A 205 -8.99 13.59 -5.87
N THR A 206 -9.79 14.66 -5.99
CA THR A 206 -9.66 15.66 -7.07
C THR A 206 -9.01 16.97 -6.60
N ASP A 207 -8.77 17.11 -5.30
CA ASP A 207 -8.19 18.29 -4.65
C ASP A 207 -6.65 18.29 -4.64
N VAL A 208 -6.03 17.18 -5.03
CA VAL A 208 -4.57 17.03 -5.13
C VAL A 208 -4.05 17.58 -6.47
N GLN A 209 -2.92 18.30 -6.42
CA GLN A 209 -2.19 18.73 -7.62
C GLN A 209 -1.54 17.53 -8.31
N LEU A 210 -2.25 16.91 -9.25
CA LEU A 210 -1.89 15.62 -9.87
C LEU A 210 -0.45 15.57 -10.37
N ASP A 211 0.00 16.55 -11.15
CA ASP A 211 1.35 16.53 -11.75
C ASP A 211 2.45 16.61 -10.68
N SER A 212 2.32 17.52 -9.70
CA SER A 212 3.28 17.65 -8.61
C SER A 212 3.29 16.40 -7.71
N PHE A 213 2.13 15.80 -7.48
CA PHE A 213 1.98 14.61 -6.67
C PHE A 213 2.62 13.40 -7.33
N ILE A 214 2.32 13.14 -8.61
CA ILE A 214 2.91 12.04 -9.38
C ILE A 214 4.42 12.22 -9.51
N VAL A 215 4.91 13.43 -9.80
CA VAL A 215 6.37 13.69 -9.86
C VAL A 215 7.05 13.35 -8.54
N SER A 216 6.47 13.78 -7.42
CA SER A 216 7.01 13.49 -6.09
C SER A 216 6.99 11.98 -5.79
N SER A 217 5.92 11.28 -6.17
CA SER A 217 5.79 9.82 -6.01
C SER A 217 6.81 9.06 -6.86
N ARG A 218 7.06 9.52 -8.09
CA ARG A 218 8.11 8.96 -8.94
C ARG A 218 9.49 9.20 -8.34
N SER A 219 9.76 10.37 -7.75
CA SER A 219 11.03 10.63 -7.05
C SER A 219 11.28 9.61 -5.93
N VAL A 220 10.25 9.21 -5.17
CA VAL A 220 10.38 8.14 -4.17
C VAL A 220 10.82 6.82 -4.81
N VAL A 221 10.15 6.39 -5.89
CA VAL A 221 10.47 5.15 -6.60
C VAL A 221 11.91 5.16 -7.13
N HIS A 222 12.33 6.25 -7.80
CA HIS A 222 13.69 6.38 -8.34
C HIS A 222 14.76 6.49 -7.26
N ASP A 223 14.53 7.28 -6.20
CA ASP A 223 15.48 7.39 -5.09
C ASP A 223 15.63 6.06 -4.34
N SER A 224 14.56 5.28 -4.18
CA SER A 224 14.66 3.93 -3.65
C SER A 224 15.44 3.00 -4.59
N GLY A 225 15.25 3.13 -5.90
CA GLY A 225 16.09 2.48 -6.92
C GLY A 225 17.57 2.73 -6.72
N ARG A 226 17.94 4.00 -6.49
CA ARG A 226 19.33 4.38 -6.20
C ARG A 226 19.85 3.72 -4.92
N VAL A 227 19.02 3.49 -3.91
CA VAL A 227 19.44 2.72 -2.73
C VAL A 227 19.76 1.28 -3.13
N PHE A 228 18.90 0.61 -3.90
CA PHE A 228 19.17 -0.76 -4.38
C PHE A 228 20.48 -0.86 -5.16
N ASP A 229 20.73 0.08 -6.08
CA ASP A 229 21.96 0.14 -6.87
C ASP A 229 23.19 0.26 -5.96
N ARG A 230 23.14 1.16 -4.97
CA ARG A 230 24.26 1.39 -4.05
C ARG A 230 24.51 0.22 -3.11
N VAL A 231 23.46 -0.46 -2.68
CA VAL A 231 23.59 -1.71 -1.91
C VAL A 231 24.25 -2.79 -2.76
N ARG A 232 23.81 -2.95 -4.02
CA ARG A 232 24.39 -3.90 -4.97
C ARG A 232 25.86 -3.61 -5.30
N GLU A 233 26.23 -2.34 -5.41
CA GLU A 233 27.61 -1.89 -5.63
C GLU A 233 28.49 -1.98 -4.36
N HIS A 234 27.93 -2.40 -3.22
CA HIS A 234 28.63 -2.43 -1.93
C HIS A 234 29.20 -1.05 -1.56
N ALA A 235 28.43 0.00 -1.83
CA ALA A 235 28.82 1.37 -1.56
C ALA A 235 29.12 1.58 -0.07
N PRO A 236 30.03 2.50 0.29
CA PRO A 236 30.39 2.73 1.68
C PRO A 236 29.18 3.24 2.49
N PRO A 237 29.09 2.91 3.80
CA PRO A 237 27.97 3.27 4.67
C PRO A 237 27.50 4.73 4.61
N PRO A 238 28.37 5.77 4.56
CA PRO A 238 27.90 7.15 4.44
C PRO A 238 27.10 7.41 3.15
N VAL A 239 27.50 6.79 2.03
CA VAL A 239 26.81 6.96 0.74
C VAL A 239 25.44 6.27 0.74
N LEU A 240 25.31 5.14 1.43
CA LEU A 240 24.04 4.44 1.62
C LEU A 240 23.08 5.25 2.52
N ALA A 241 23.60 5.80 3.61
CA ALA A 241 22.82 6.64 4.53
C ALA A 241 22.28 7.91 3.82
N ASP A 242 23.11 8.55 3.00
CA ASP A 242 22.69 9.71 2.20
C ASP A 242 21.60 9.34 1.18
N ALA A 243 21.70 8.18 0.54
CA ALA A 243 20.66 7.69 -0.38
C ALA A 243 19.33 7.42 0.36
N ALA A 244 19.34 6.79 1.53
CA ALA A 244 18.13 6.58 2.35
C ALA A 244 17.52 7.90 2.86
N LYS A 245 18.37 8.89 3.19
CA LYS A 245 17.92 10.23 3.57
C LYS A 245 17.23 10.95 2.41
N GLN A 246 17.70 10.73 1.18
CA GLN A 246 17.05 11.25 -0.02
C GLN A 246 15.64 10.65 -0.18
N VAL A 247 15.49 9.33 -0.04
CA VAL A 247 14.17 8.67 -0.03
C VAL A 247 13.24 9.27 1.02
N SER A 248 13.74 9.49 2.24
CA SER A 248 12.98 10.11 3.33
C SER A 248 12.55 11.55 3.01
N THR A 249 13.30 12.25 2.17
CA THR A 249 12.97 13.61 1.73
C THR A 249 11.89 13.58 0.65
N SER A 250 12.02 12.68 -0.33
CA SER A 250 11.02 12.46 -1.37
C SER A 250 9.68 11.99 -0.78
N LEU A 251 9.69 11.10 0.21
CA LEU A 251 8.48 10.67 0.94
C LEU A 251 7.78 11.85 1.63
N ARG A 252 8.55 12.74 2.28
CA ARG A 252 7.99 13.96 2.90
C ARG A 252 7.38 14.88 1.85
N GLN A 253 7.97 14.98 0.67
CA GLN A 253 7.43 15.79 -0.42
C GLN A 253 6.09 15.25 -0.92
N VAL A 254 5.94 13.93 -1.06
CA VAL A 254 4.66 13.29 -1.40
C VAL A 254 3.59 13.59 -0.34
N ILE A 255 3.94 13.47 0.93
CA ILE A 255 3.03 13.75 2.05
C ILE A 255 2.62 15.23 2.07
N ALA A 256 3.54 16.14 1.75
CA ALA A 256 3.28 17.58 1.65
C ALA A 256 2.38 17.97 0.46
N CYS A 257 2.29 17.12 -0.57
CA CYS A 257 1.34 17.31 -1.66
C CYS A 257 -0.12 17.01 -1.25
N LEU A 258 -0.34 16.32 -0.12
CA LEU A 258 -1.68 16.01 0.37
C LEU A 258 -2.33 17.27 0.99
N PRO A 259 -3.56 17.62 0.60
CA PRO A 259 -4.20 18.87 1.02
C PRO A 259 -4.46 18.94 2.53
N ASP A 260 -4.75 17.81 3.18
CA ASP A 260 -4.89 17.72 4.63
C ASP A 260 -3.60 18.18 5.34
N ASN A 261 -2.44 17.75 4.83
CA ASN A 261 -1.14 18.16 5.34
C ASN A 261 -0.79 19.59 4.93
N GLN A 262 -1.19 20.07 3.76
CA GLN A 262 -0.97 21.47 3.39
C GLN A 262 -1.73 22.44 4.30
N ALA A 263 -2.95 22.08 4.72
CA ALA A 263 -3.71 22.87 5.68
C ALA A 263 -3.01 22.92 7.04
N ILE A 264 -2.49 21.78 7.51
CA ILE A 264 -1.73 21.69 8.77
C ILE A 264 -0.42 22.48 8.67
N GLU A 265 0.36 22.32 7.60
CA GLU A 265 1.63 23.04 7.40
C GLU A 265 1.41 24.55 7.28
N LYS A 266 0.36 25.01 6.59
CA LYS A 266 -0.03 26.43 6.58
C LYS A 266 -0.36 26.94 7.97
N ALA A 267 -1.10 26.18 8.78
CA ALA A 267 -1.42 26.54 10.15
C ALA A 267 -0.16 26.59 11.04
N ILE A 268 0.74 25.61 10.93
CA ILE A 268 2.02 25.60 11.65
C ILE A 268 2.90 26.79 11.23
N ALA A 269 2.98 27.06 9.93
CA ALA A 269 3.75 28.19 9.40
C ALA A 269 3.20 29.52 9.94
N GLN A 270 1.87 29.70 9.98
CA GLN A 270 1.22 30.86 10.59
C GLN A 270 1.57 30.98 12.08
N ILE A 271 1.50 29.89 12.84
CA ILE A 271 1.89 29.88 14.26
C ILE A 271 3.36 30.29 14.44
N ARG A 272 4.27 29.82 13.57
CA ARG A 272 5.70 30.16 13.63
C ARG A 272 6.00 31.60 13.18
N THR A 273 5.21 32.15 12.26
CA THR A 273 5.36 33.54 11.78
C THR A 273 4.63 34.56 12.65
N ILE A 274 3.80 34.12 13.61
CA ILE A 274 3.36 34.94 14.73
C ILE A 274 4.59 35.25 15.60
N GLY A 275 5.39 36.22 15.15
CA GLY A 275 6.34 36.94 15.98
C GLY A 275 5.60 37.87 16.94
N VAL A 276 6.28 38.28 18.01
CA VAL A 276 5.76 39.27 18.97
C VAL A 276 5.33 40.51 18.20
N SER A 277 4.02 40.69 18.02
CA SER A 277 3.48 41.89 17.39
C SER A 277 3.85 43.07 18.28
N ALA A 278 4.75 43.93 17.79
CA ALA A 278 5.10 45.21 18.40
C ALA A 278 3.95 46.23 18.22
N THR A 279 2.71 45.83 18.51
CA THR A 279 1.54 46.69 18.48
C THR A 279 1.36 47.37 19.82
N VAL A 280 1.38 48.70 19.76
CA VAL A 280 1.37 49.75 20.79
C VAL A 280 0.12 49.76 21.70
N ARG A 281 -0.67 48.68 21.74
CA ARG A 281 -1.90 48.62 22.55
C ARG A 281 -1.89 47.36 23.40
N GLU A 282 -2.05 47.53 24.72
CA GLU A 282 -2.17 46.41 25.66
C GLU A 282 -3.21 45.41 25.12
N PRO A 283 -2.81 44.17 24.79
CA PRO A 283 -3.76 43.17 24.34
C PRO A 283 -4.69 42.83 25.51
N ASP A 284 -6.00 42.72 25.25
CA ASP A 284 -6.94 42.15 26.21
C ASP A 284 -6.69 40.64 26.31
N VAL A 285 -5.70 40.28 27.13
CA VAL A 285 -5.18 38.92 27.30
C VAL A 285 -6.29 37.95 27.72
N ARG A 286 -7.32 38.43 28.44
CA ARG A 286 -8.45 37.59 28.86
C ARG A 286 -9.31 37.16 27.68
N VAL A 287 -9.64 38.07 26.78
CA VAL A 287 -10.45 37.75 25.58
C VAL A 287 -9.66 36.85 24.63
N ALA A 288 -8.36 37.10 24.44
CA ALA A 288 -7.50 36.25 23.62
C ALA A 288 -7.35 34.84 24.21
N ALA A 289 -7.15 34.72 25.53
CA ALA A 289 -7.07 33.44 26.23
C ALA A 289 -8.39 32.66 26.14
N SER A 290 -9.54 33.33 26.30
CA SER A 290 -10.86 32.70 26.14
C SER A 290 -11.04 32.13 24.74
N ARG A 291 -10.69 32.89 23.69
CA ARG A 291 -10.78 32.42 22.30
C ARG A 291 -9.85 31.24 22.01
N LEU A 292 -8.66 31.24 22.59
CA LEU A 292 -7.72 30.13 22.46
C LEU A 292 -8.26 28.86 23.14
N VAL A 293 -8.84 28.99 24.34
CA VAL A 293 -9.48 27.88 25.06
C VAL A 293 -10.68 27.33 24.28
N ASP A 294 -11.51 28.20 23.72
CA ASP A 294 -12.65 27.78 22.88
C ASP A 294 -12.18 27.05 21.62
N ALA A 295 -11.18 27.59 20.91
CA ALA A 295 -10.62 26.95 19.72
C ALA A 295 -9.97 25.58 20.03
N THR A 296 -9.28 25.46 21.17
CA THR A 296 -8.67 24.20 21.61
C THR A 296 -9.74 23.18 22.01
N SER A 297 -10.80 23.63 22.67
CA SER A 297 -11.98 22.81 23.00
C SER A 297 -12.69 22.29 21.75
N GLN A 298 -12.88 23.14 20.74
CA GLN A 298 -13.46 22.75 19.45
C GLN A 298 -12.59 21.74 18.71
N LEU A 299 -11.27 21.91 18.73
CA LEU A 299 -10.33 20.96 18.14
C LEU A 299 -10.40 19.60 18.84
N LEU A 300 -10.50 19.57 20.18
CA LEU A 300 -10.67 18.33 20.94
C LEU A 300 -11.99 17.61 20.61
N ILE A 301 -13.07 18.37 20.40
CA ILE A 301 -14.37 17.83 19.97
C ILE A 301 -14.26 17.26 18.55
N ALA A 302 -13.66 17.99 17.62
CA ALA A 302 -13.47 17.54 16.23
C ALA A 302 -12.61 16.27 16.13
N VAL A 303 -11.58 16.13 16.98
CA VAL A 303 -10.75 14.91 17.04
C VAL A 303 -11.52 13.71 17.60
N ARG A 304 -12.47 13.92 18.53
CA ARG A 304 -13.28 12.86 19.13
C ARG A 304 -14.51 12.48 18.30
N SER A 305 -14.87 13.29 17.31
CA SER A 305 -16.05 13.11 16.47
C SER A 305 -15.70 13.41 15.01
N PRO A 306 -15.01 12.49 14.30
CA PRO A 306 -14.82 12.66 12.87
C PRO A 306 -16.20 12.73 12.21
N ASN A 307 -16.39 13.76 11.39
CA ASN A 307 -17.67 14.17 10.83
C ASN A 307 -18.39 12.98 10.15
N PRO A 308 -19.67 12.69 10.46
CA PRO A 308 -20.41 11.58 9.85
C PRO A 308 -20.87 11.83 8.40
N GLN A 309 -20.44 12.92 7.76
CA GLN A 309 -20.82 13.25 6.38
C GLN A 309 -19.91 12.64 5.30
N GLU A 310 -18.89 11.85 5.69
CA GLU A 310 -17.98 11.16 4.77
C GLU A 310 -18.03 9.62 4.90
N ALA A 311 -19.16 9.08 5.38
CA ALA A 311 -19.48 7.66 5.36
C ALA A 311 -20.30 7.29 4.11
#